data_AF-A0A480ANP0-F1
#
_entry.id   AF-A0A480ANP0-F1
#
_cell.length_a   1.000
_cell.length_b   1.000
_cell.length_c   1.000
_cell.angle_alpha   90.00
_cell.angle_beta   90.00
_cell.angle_gamma   90.00
#
_symmetry.space_group_name_H-M   'P 1'
#
loop_
_entity.id
_entity.type
_entity.pdbx_description
1 polymer ?
#
loop_
_entity_poly.entity_id
_entity_poly.type
_entity_poly.pdbx_seq_one_letter_code
_entity_poly.pdbx_strand_id
1 'polypeptide(L)'
;MARRTIPFLTVPSALLALLALLLAGCAPTVPVVVAPVQCPDADAVLTQRCSAPQAIPDGATYGAVLELHQADRKALRDCAERHAALVQSALNCRKAVQDYNASLDEVNRRIANKP
;
A
#
# COMPACT_ATOMS: atom_id res chain seq x y z
N MET A 1 -35.88 -53.58 38.09
CA MET A 1 -35.93 -52.11 37.95
C MET A 1 -35.14 -51.49 39.10
N ALA A 2 -33.88 -51.11 38.87
CA ALA A 2 -33.03 -50.47 39.88
C ALA A 2 -32.66 -49.05 39.39
N ARG A 3 -33.26 -48.02 39.99
CA ARG A 3 -32.98 -46.62 39.69
C ARG A 3 -31.63 -46.26 40.31
N ARG A 4 -30.58 -46.18 39.49
CA ARG A 4 -29.30 -45.56 39.86
C ARG A 4 -29.48 -44.05 39.85
N THR A 5 -29.60 -43.46 41.03
CA THR A 5 -29.48 -42.02 41.25
C THR A 5 -28.03 -41.61 41.02
N ILE A 6 -27.81 -40.83 39.97
CA ILE A 6 -26.53 -40.16 39.68
C ILE A 6 -26.35 -39.07 40.74
N PRO A 7 -25.24 -39.04 41.49
CA PRO A 7 -24.97 -37.92 42.39
C PRO A 7 -24.74 -36.70 41.50
N PHE A 8 -25.58 -35.68 41.66
CA PHE A 8 -25.32 -34.35 41.15
C PHE A 8 -23.98 -33.91 41.73
N LEU A 9 -22.92 -33.91 40.89
CA LEU A 9 -21.68 -33.24 41.23
C LEU A 9 -22.03 -31.76 41.40
N THR A 10 -22.02 -31.29 42.63
CA THR A 10 -21.98 -29.88 42.99
C THR A 10 -20.62 -29.35 42.54
N VAL A 11 -20.48 -29.07 41.25
CA VAL A 11 -19.35 -28.31 40.72
C VAL A 11 -19.49 -26.92 41.34
N PRO A 12 -18.54 -26.47 42.18
CA PRO A 12 -18.65 -25.16 42.79
C PRO A 12 -18.68 -24.13 41.66
N SER A 13 -19.66 -23.24 41.67
CA SER A 13 -19.86 -22.20 40.63
C SER A 13 -18.59 -21.35 40.39
N ALA A 14 -17.69 -21.29 41.37
CA ALA A 14 -16.38 -20.68 41.27
C ALA A 14 -15.45 -21.38 40.25
N LEU A 15 -15.55 -22.70 40.09
CA LEU A 15 -14.71 -23.49 39.19
C LEU A 15 -15.18 -23.36 37.73
N LEU A 16 -16.49 -23.23 37.51
CA LEU A 16 -17.08 -22.88 36.22
C LEU A 16 -16.74 -21.43 35.82
N ALA A 17 -16.76 -20.50 36.77
CA ALA A 17 -16.34 -19.11 36.53
C ALA A 17 -14.85 -19.00 36.22
N LEU A 18 -13.98 -19.75 36.93
CA LEU A 18 -12.56 -19.81 36.60
C LEU A 18 -12.33 -20.42 35.21
N LEU A 19 -13.01 -21.52 34.86
CA LEU A 19 -12.91 -22.11 33.53
C LEU A 19 -13.36 -21.10 32.45
N ALA A 20 -14.46 -20.37 32.68
CA ALA A 20 -14.93 -19.36 31.75
C ALA A 20 -13.93 -18.20 31.56
N LEU A 21 -13.24 -17.77 32.62
CA LEU A 21 -12.16 -16.77 32.51
C LEU A 21 -10.92 -17.33 31.78
N LEU A 22 -10.58 -18.61 32.01
CA LEU A 22 -9.47 -19.29 31.33
C LEU A 22 -9.74 -19.49 29.83
N LEU A 23 -11.00 -19.72 29.43
CA LEU A 23 -11.39 -19.81 28.01
C LEU A 23 -11.60 -18.45 27.33
N ALA A 24 -11.92 -17.38 28.08
CA ALA A 24 -12.04 -16.02 27.53
C ALA A 24 -10.70 -15.44 27.01
N GLY A 25 -9.57 -16.02 27.43
CA GLY A 25 -8.23 -15.68 26.92
C GLY A 25 -7.87 -16.25 25.54
N CYS A 26 -8.70 -17.15 24.98
CA CYS A 26 -8.52 -17.69 23.62
C CYS A 26 -9.32 -16.92 22.56
N ALA A 27 -9.72 -15.67 22.83
CA ALA A 27 -10.25 -14.81 21.79
C ALA A 27 -9.15 -14.57 20.75
N PRO A 28 -9.33 -14.97 19.47
CA PRO A 28 -8.34 -14.72 18.45
C PRO A 28 -8.20 -13.20 18.28
N THR A 29 -7.12 -12.63 18.78
CA THR A 29 -6.70 -11.28 18.42
C THR A 29 -6.26 -11.35 16.97
N VAL A 30 -7.18 -11.08 16.03
CA VAL A 30 -6.83 -10.96 14.61
C VAL A 30 -6.04 -9.66 14.47
N PRO A 31 -4.72 -9.69 14.22
CA PRO A 31 -3.99 -8.47 13.98
C PRO A 31 -4.46 -7.93 12.62
N VAL A 32 -5.23 -6.84 12.64
CA VAL A 32 -5.54 -6.09 11.43
C VAL A 32 -4.22 -5.48 10.95
N VAL A 33 -3.66 -6.03 9.87
CA VAL A 33 -2.40 -5.53 9.29
C VAL A 33 -2.61 -4.12 8.76
N VAL A 34 -1.66 -3.24 9.09
CA VAL A 34 -1.80 -1.78 9.13
C VAL A 34 -1.31 -1.12 7.84
N ALA A 35 -2.03 -0.05 7.47
CA ALA A 35 -1.76 1.09 6.59
C ALA A 35 -1.24 0.84 5.15
N PRO A 36 -1.92 1.42 4.14
CA PRO A 36 -1.49 1.28 2.75
C PRO A 36 -0.17 2.02 2.51
N VAL A 37 0.73 1.37 1.78
CA VAL A 37 1.93 2.00 1.20
C VAL A 37 1.47 3.24 0.42
N GLN A 38 1.89 4.44 0.86
CA GLN A 38 1.57 5.66 0.13
C GLN A 38 2.38 5.71 -1.16
N CYS A 39 1.71 5.48 -2.28
CA CYS A 39 2.28 5.77 -3.58
C CYS A 39 2.38 7.29 -3.78
N PRO A 40 3.42 7.78 -4.47
CA PRO A 40 3.45 9.17 -4.90
C PRO A 40 2.22 9.48 -5.74
N ASP A 41 1.58 10.62 -5.47
CA ASP A 41 0.45 11.09 -6.25
C ASP A 41 0.89 11.37 -7.69
N ALA A 42 0.25 10.70 -8.64
CA ALA A 42 0.55 10.86 -10.05
C ALA A 42 0.31 12.31 -10.49
N ASP A 43 -0.72 12.98 -9.98
CA ASP A 43 -1.02 14.37 -10.36
C ASP A 43 0.06 15.34 -9.85
N ALA A 44 0.54 15.14 -8.63
CA ALA A 44 1.68 15.88 -8.09
C ALA A 44 2.97 15.65 -8.90
N VAL A 45 3.20 14.43 -9.41
CA VAL A 45 4.34 14.11 -10.26
C VAL A 45 4.21 14.71 -11.66
N LEU A 46 3.00 14.70 -12.23
CA LEU A 46 2.70 15.22 -13.57
C LEU A 46 2.81 16.76 -13.66
N THR A 47 2.68 17.46 -12.53
CA THR A 47 2.83 18.93 -12.50
C THR A 47 4.28 19.41 -12.54
N GLN A 48 5.26 18.51 -12.41
CA GLN A 48 6.67 18.85 -12.49
C GLN A 48 7.05 19.21 -13.94
N ARG A 49 7.36 20.49 -14.18
CA ARG A 49 7.66 20.99 -15.53
C ARG A 49 9.11 20.74 -15.92
N CYS A 50 9.33 20.53 -17.22
CA CYS A 50 10.66 20.59 -17.80
C CYS A 50 11.26 21.99 -17.67
N SER A 51 12.58 22.09 -17.71
CA SER A 51 13.31 23.36 -17.80
C SER A 51 12.77 24.19 -18.97
N ALA A 52 12.65 25.49 -18.77
CA ALA A 52 12.34 26.39 -19.87
C ALA A 52 13.50 26.39 -20.91
N PRO A 53 13.21 26.62 -22.20
CA PRO A 53 14.24 26.83 -23.20
C PRO A 53 15.19 27.97 -22.80
N GLN A 54 16.43 27.86 -23.23
CA GLN A 54 17.42 28.91 -22.94
C GLN A 54 17.17 30.13 -23.82
N ALA A 55 17.38 31.32 -23.26
CA ALA A 55 17.30 32.55 -24.01
C ALA A 55 18.47 32.64 -25.00
N ILE A 56 18.21 33.13 -26.21
CA ILE A 56 19.26 33.40 -27.20
C ILE A 56 19.92 34.73 -26.82
N PRO A 57 21.25 34.77 -26.60
CA PRO A 57 21.96 36.00 -26.31
C PRO A 57 21.96 36.99 -27.49
N ASP A 58 21.96 38.28 -27.17
CA ASP A 58 22.13 39.31 -28.21
C ASP A 58 23.48 39.17 -28.91
N GLY A 59 23.47 39.25 -30.24
CA GLY A 59 24.67 39.07 -31.06
C GLY A 59 25.16 37.62 -31.16
N ALA A 60 24.37 36.63 -30.74
CA ALA A 60 24.72 35.22 -30.89
C ALA A 60 24.98 34.88 -32.36
N THR A 61 26.08 34.16 -32.59
CA THR A 61 26.39 33.63 -33.92
C THR A 61 25.47 32.46 -34.25
N TYR A 62 25.32 32.14 -35.54
CA TYR A 62 24.53 30.99 -35.97
C TYR A 62 24.97 29.68 -35.29
N GLY A 63 26.28 29.47 -35.14
CA GLY A 63 26.82 28.29 -34.45
C GLY A 63 26.38 28.21 -32.98
N ALA A 64 26.45 29.33 -32.26
CA ALA A 64 25.99 29.40 -30.87
C ALA A 64 24.48 29.10 -30.74
N VAL A 65 23.67 29.61 -31.65
CA VAL A 65 22.22 29.32 -31.68
C VAL A 65 21.95 27.84 -31.98
N LEU A 66 22.73 27.23 -32.88
CA LEU A 66 22.59 25.82 -33.21
C LEU A 66 22.93 24.91 -32.02
N GLU A 67 24.02 25.21 -31.30
CA GLU A 67 24.40 24.50 -30.08
C GLU A 67 23.33 24.62 -28.99
N LEU A 68 22.82 25.84 -28.78
CA LEU A 68 21.71 26.11 -27.84
C LEU A 68 20.47 25.27 -28.19
N HIS A 69 20.09 25.26 -29.47
CA HIS A 69 18.96 24.47 -29.94
C HIS A 69 19.16 22.97 -29.72
N GLN A 70 20.36 22.44 -29.97
CA GLN A 70 20.64 21.02 -29.72
C GLN A 70 20.58 20.68 -28.23
N ALA A 71 21.12 21.55 -27.37
CA ALA A 71 21.07 21.40 -25.92
C ALA A 71 19.62 21.40 -25.40
N ASP A 72 18.81 22.36 -25.84
CA ASP A 72 17.39 22.44 -25.44
C ASP A 72 16.59 21.23 -25.92
N ARG A 73 16.82 20.77 -27.16
CA ARG A 73 16.17 19.56 -27.67
C ARG A 73 16.57 18.31 -26.89
N LYS A 74 17.84 18.22 -26.45
CA LYS A 74 18.28 17.13 -25.56
C LYS A 74 17.61 17.23 -24.21
N ALA A 75 17.60 18.40 -23.58
CA ALA A 75 16.98 18.61 -22.27
C ALA A 75 15.48 18.23 -22.28
N LEU A 76 14.76 18.59 -23.34
CA LEU A 76 13.35 18.22 -23.50
C LEU A 76 13.14 16.71 -23.65
N ARG A 77 13.99 16.01 -24.41
CA ARG A 77 13.93 14.54 -24.52
C ARG A 77 14.21 13.87 -23.18
N ASP A 78 15.29 14.27 -22.51
CA ASP A 78 15.69 13.72 -21.22
C ASP A 78 14.61 13.98 -20.14
N CYS A 79 13.88 15.09 -20.25
CA CYS A 79 12.74 15.38 -19.38
C CYS A 79 11.54 14.46 -19.69
N ALA A 80 11.18 14.30 -20.97
CA ALA A 80 10.09 13.43 -21.38
C ALA A 80 10.31 11.97 -20.95
N GLU A 81 11.54 11.47 -21.06
CA GLU A 81 11.92 10.12 -20.59
C GLU A 81 11.76 9.97 -19.08
N ARG A 82 12.26 10.94 -18.29
CA ARG A 82 12.09 10.95 -16.83
C ARG A 82 10.62 11.02 -16.43
N HIS A 83 9.84 11.83 -17.11
CA HIS A 83 8.40 11.96 -16.88
C HIS A 83 7.67 10.64 -17.16
N ALA A 84 7.97 9.97 -18.28
CA ALA A 84 7.41 8.67 -18.60
C ALA A 84 7.79 7.60 -17.54
N ALA A 85 9.05 7.58 -17.09
CA ALA A 85 9.50 6.66 -16.05
C ALA A 85 8.78 6.90 -14.70
N LEU A 86 8.60 8.15 -14.32
CA LEU A 86 7.88 8.54 -13.10
C LEU A 86 6.41 8.13 -13.15
N VAL A 87 5.72 8.39 -14.26
CA VAL A 87 4.33 7.95 -14.47
C VAL A 87 4.22 6.44 -14.38
N GLN A 88 5.12 5.71 -15.06
CA GLN A 88 5.11 4.25 -15.01
C GLN A 88 5.36 3.72 -13.59
N SER A 89 6.27 4.33 -12.84
CA SER A 89 6.52 3.98 -11.44
C SER A 89 5.29 4.20 -10.56
N ALA A 90 4.59 5.33 -10.71
CA ALA A 90 3.36 5.63 -9.97
C ALA A 90 2.25 4.61 -10.28
N LEU A 91 2.06 4.27 -11.56
CA LEU A 91 1.09 3.25 -11.99
C LEU A 91 1.43 1.86 -11.43
N ASN A 92 2.71 1.48 -11.47
CA ASN A 92 3.20 0.21 -10.92
C ASN A 92 2.99 0.13 -9.40
N CYS A 93 3.29 1.21 -8.68
CA CYS A 93 3.05 1.29 -7.25
C CYS A 93 1.56 1.10 -6.94
N ARG A 94 0.68 1.84 -7.63
CA ARG A 94 -0.77 1.72 -7.44
C ARG A 94 -1.25 0.29 -7.66
N LYS A 95 -0.78 -0.35 -8.73
CA LYS A 95 -1.11 -1.76 -9.02
C LYS A 95 -0.64 -2.68 -7.90
N ALA A 96 0.61 -2.54 -7.45
CA ALA A 96 1.17 -3.39 -6.39
C ALA A 96 0.38 -3.25 -5.08
N VAL A 97 -0.03 -2.03 -4.73
CA VAL A 97 -0.88 -1.78 -3.55
C VAL A 97 -2.26 -2.42 -3.69
N GLN A 98 -2.89 -2.31 -4.87
CA GLN A 98 -4.18 -2.96 -5.13
C GLN A 98 -4.09 -4.48 -5.03
N ASP A 99 -3.06 -5.08 -5.65
CA ASP A 99 -2.84 -6.53 -5.62
C ASP A 99 -2.57 -7.01 -4.18
N TYR A 100 -1.77 -6.25 -3.41
CA TYR A 100 -1.50 -6.54 -2.00
C TYR A 100 -2.76 -6.46 -1.13
N ASN A 101 -3.56 -5.40 -1.27
CA ASN A 101 -4.80 -5.24 -0.52
C ASN A 101 -5.81 -6.35 -0.83
N ALA A 102 -5.95 -6.74 -2.10
CA ALA A 102 -6.82 -7.84 -2.49
C ALA A 102 -6.38 -9.19 -1.87
N SER A 103 -5.07 -9.40 -1.75
CA SER A 103 -4.51 -10.57 -1.05
C SER A 103 -4.82 -10.54 0.45
N LEU A 104 -4.66 -9.38 1.11
CA LEU A 104 -5.02 -9.22 2.52
C LEU A 104 -6.52 -9.47 2.76
N ASP A 105 -7.39 -8.95 1.90
CA ASP A 105 -8.83 -9.17 2.00
C ASP A 105 -9.18 -10.66 1.91
N GLU A 106 -8.53 -11.39 1.00
CA GLU A 106 -8.71 -12.85 0.90
C GLU A 106 -8.24 -13.59 2.15
N VAL A 107 -7.09 -13.23 2.70
CA VAL A 107 -6.59 -13.81 3.96
C VAL A 107 -7.55 -13.51 5.11
N ASN A 108 -8.00 -12.26 5.22
CA ASN A 108 -8.95 -11.83 6.25
C ASN A 108 -10.28 -12.59 6.13
N ARG A 109 -10.81 -12.80 4.92
CA ARG A 109 -12.01 -13.64 4.69
C ARG A 109 -11.81 -15.07 5.16
N ARG A 110 -10.67 -15.69 4.87
CA ARG A 110 -10.38 -17.07 5.30
C ARG A 110 -10.29 -17.20 6.81
N ILE A 111 -9.68 -16.22 7.47
CA ILE A 111 -9.59 -16.17 8.94
C ILE A 111 -10.99 -15.97 9.55
N ALA A 112 -11.78 -15.04 9.03
CA ALA A 112 -13.13 -14.76 9.52
C ALA A 112 -14.11 -15.94 9.36
N ASN A 113 -13.94 -16.75 8.32
CA ASN A 113 -14.79 -17.92 8.04
C ASN A 113 -14.26 -19.22 8.65
N LYS A 114 -13.21 -19.17 9.48
CA LYS A 114 -12.67 -20.35 10.16
C LYS A 114 -13.60 -20.70 11.35
N PRO A 115 -14.16 -21.93 11.41
CA PRO A 115 -15.09 -22.34 12.46
C PRO A 115 -14.41 -22.45 13.83
#